data_AF-A0A957Z0W6-F1
#
_entry.id   AF-A0A957Z0W6-F1
#
_cell.length_a   1.000
_cell.length_b   1.000
_cell.length_c   1.000
_cell.angle_alpha   90.00
_cell.angle_beta   90.00
_cell.angle_gamma   90.00
#
_symmetry.space_group_name_H-M   'P 1'
#
loop_
_entity.id
_entity.type
_entity.pdbx_description
1 polymer ?
#
loop_
_entity_poly.entity_id
_entity_poly.type
_entity_poly.pdbx_seq_one_letter_code
_entity_poly.pdbx_strand_id
1 'polypeptide(L)'
;PQRVFDLADAGAVDAALADVTAVLHCAGPFARTAKPMADGCLRNGVHYLDITGEIQVFEALAARHDEARAAGVMLLPGAGFDVVPTDCLAAHLARRLPSATHLTLAFQGLGGISRGTATTMIEQMGQGSGGMVRRNEVLTPVPSAWKTREFDFGRGPRMAMTIPWGDVSTAFHSTGIPNI
;
A
#
# COMPACT_ATOMS: atom_id res chain seq x y z
N PRO A 1 26.13 6.04 -13.15
CA PRO A 1 25.42 5.69 -14.40
C PRO A 1 23.90 5.92 -14.24
N GLN A 2 23.22 6.44 -15.27
CA GLN A 2 21.76 6.65 -15.27
C GLN A 2 21.15 6.10 -16.56
N ARG A 3 19.92 5.58 -16.49
CA ARG A 3 19.12 5.12 -17.64
C ARG A 3 17.87 5.98 -17.74
N VAL A 4 17.46 6.35 -18.94
CA VAL A 4 16.26 7.14 -19.21
C VAL A 4 15.41 6.39 -20.21
N PHE A 5 14.17 6.09 -19.85
CA PHE A 5 13.21 5.35 -20.66
C PHE A 5 11.78 5.72 -20.25
N ASP A 6 10.84 5.52 -21.17
CA ASP A 6 9.41 5.70 -20.91
C ASP A 6 8.81 4.39 -20.39
N LEU A 7 7.97 4.46 -19.35
CA LEU A 7 7.23 3.29 -18.84
C LEU A 7 6.13 2.82 -19.81
N ALA A 8 5.74 3.66 -20.77
CA ALA A 8 4.83 3.25 -21.84
C ALA A 8 5.50 2.38 -22.92
N ASP A 9 6.84 2.36 -22.97
CA ASP A 9 7.61 1.53 -23.90
C ASP A 9 8.10 0.26 -23.20
N ALA A 10 7.34 -0.83 -23.35
CA ALA A 10 7.67 -2.12 -22.74
C ALA A 10 9.06 -2.64 -23.15
N GLY A 11 9.49 -2.41 -24.40
CA GLY A 11 10.81 -2.85 -24.86
C GLY A 11 11.94 -2.04 -24.24
N ALA A 12 11.74 -0.73 -24.07
CA ALA A 12 12.69 0.12 -23.36
C ALA A 12 12.78 -0.24 -21.87
N VAL A 13 11.66 -0.56 -21.23
CA VAL A 13 11.64 -1.08 -19.85
C VAL A 13 12.44 -2.38 -19.76
N ASP A 14 12.18 -3.35 -20.64
CA ASP A 14 12.87 -4.65 -20.62
C ASP A 14 14.39 -4.49 -20.82
N ALA A 15 14.80 -3.68 -21.79
CA ALA A 15 16.22 -3.36 -22.01
C ALA A 15 16.85 -2.66 -20.79
N ALA A 16 16.10 -1.78 -20.11
CA ALA A 16 16.58 -1.09 -18.91
C ALA A 16 16.66 -2.00 -17.68
N LEU A 17 16.03 -3.17 -17.68
CA LEU A 17 16.02 -4.14 -16.58
C LEU A 17 16.95 -5.35 -16.79
N ALA A 18 17.56 -5.50 -17.97
CA ALA A 18 18.30 -6.70 -18.37
C ALA A 18 19.42 -7.16 -17.41
N ASP A 19 20.06 -6.25 -16.70
CA ASP A 19 21.12 -6.49 -15.71
C ASP A 19 20.73 -6.03 -14.28
N VAL A 20 19.43 -5.89 -14.02
CA VAL A 20 18.87 -5.45 -12.73
C VAL A 20 18.31 -6.64 -11.97
N THR A 21 18.69 -6.82 -10.71
CA THR A 21 18.13 -7.90 -9.86
C THR A 21 16.85 -7.48 -9.15
N ALA A 22 16.74 -6.21 -8.77
CA ALA A 22 15.57 -5.65 -8.10
C ALA A 22 15.37 -4.18 -8.43
N VAL A 23 14.12 -3.75 -8.50
CA VAL A 23 13.70 -2.35 -8.67
C VAL A 23 13.06 -1.87 -7.38
N LEU A 24 13.56 -0.74 -6.86
CA LEU A 24 12.85 0.06 -5.87
C LEU A 24 12.17 1.23 -6.61
N HIS A 25 10.86 1.12 -6.81
CA HIS A 25 10.08 2.10 -7.53
C HIS A 25 9.61 3.22 -6.61
N CYS A 26 10.24 4.38 -6.73
CA CYS A 26 9.94 5.58 -5.93
C CYS A 26 9.22 6.68 -6.74
N ALA A 27 8.66 6.36 -7.91
CA ALA A 27 8.07 7.35 -8.81
C ALA A 27 6.55 7.13 -8.96
N GLY A 28 5.79 7.72 -8.04
CA GLY A 28 4.33 7.78 -8.10
C GLY A 28 3.79 8.89 -9.01
N PRO A 29 2.46 9.03 -9.16
CA PRO A 29 1.41 8.25 -8.49
C PRO A 29 1.36 6.79 -8.98
N PHE A 30 1.27 5.84 -8.05
CA PHE A 30 1.49 4.42 -8.31
C PHE A 30 0.34 3.78 -9.07
N ALA A 31 -0.89 4.29 -8.95
CA ALA A 31 -2.01 3.92 -9.82
C ALA A 31 -1.67 3.99 -11.32
N ARG A 32 -0.69 4.81 -11.71
CA ARG A 32 -0.25 4.97 -13.11
C ARG A 32 1.04 4.23 -13.41
N THR A 33 1.96 4.17 -12.46
CA THR A 33 3.35 3.75 -12.71
C THR A 33 3.66 2.34 -12.21
N ALA A 34 2.92 1.83 -11.22
CA ALA A 34 3.18 0.53 -10.64
C ALA A 34 2.97 -0.62 -11.64
N LYS A 35 1.85 -0.60 -12.38
CA LYS A 35 1.53 -1.65 -13.35
C LYS A 35 2.62 -1.83 -14.42
N PRO A 36 3.00 -0.80 -15.21
CA PRO A 36 4.00 -1.01 -16.26
C PRO A 36 5.36 -1.44 -15.72
N MET A 37 5.78 -0.94 -14.55
CA MET A 37 7.02 -1.36 -13.92
C MET A 37 6.96 -2.81 -13.41
N ALA A 38 5.87 -3.20 -12.73
CA ALA A 38 5.67 -4.58 -12.27
C ALA A 38 5.58 -5.56 -13.45
N ASP A 39 4.94 -5.18 -14.55
CA ASP A 39 4.89 -5.98 -15.78
C ASP A 39 6.29 -6.20 -16.36
N GLY A 40 7.13 -5.16 -16.41
CA GLY A 40 8.53 -5.28 -16.81
C GLY A 40 9.33 -6.17 -15.86
N CYS A 41 9.13 -6.02 -14.55
CA CYS A 41 9.79 -6.85 -13.54
C CYS A 41 9.47 -8.34 -13.73
N LEU A 42 8.19 -8.68 -13.93
CA LEU A 42 7.74 -10.05 -14.13
C LEU A 42 8.27 -10.67 -15.42
N ARG A 43 8.29 -9.92 -16.53
CA ARG A 43 8.84 -10.40 -17.81
C ARG A 43 10.34 -10.71 -17.74
N ASN A 44 11.09 -9.96 -16.95
CA ASN A 44 12.56 -10.03 -16.90
C ASN A 44 13.09 -10.81 -15.67
N GLY A 45 12.22 -11.36 -14.82
CA GLY A 45 12.66 -12.07 -13.61
C GLY A 45 13.26 -11.16 -12.55
N VAL A 46 12.84 -9.90 -12.49
CA VAL A 46 13.37 -8.86 -11.59
C VAL A 46 12.41 -8.64 -10.43
N HIS A 47 12.92 -8.51 -9.21
CA HIS A 47 12.08 -8.24 -8.05
C HIS A 47 11.57 -6.79 -8.04
N TYR A 48 10.32 -6.61 -7.64
CA TYR A 48 9.66 -5.31 -7.56
C TYR A 48 9.42 -4.91 -6.10
N LEU A 49 9.83 -3.70 -5.75
CA LEU A 49 9.50 -3.04 -4.50
C LEU A 49 8.98 -1.64 -4.81
N ASP A 50 8.03 -1.13 -4.03
CA ASP A 50 7.63 0.28 -4.10
C ASP A 50 7.39 0.88 -2.71
N ILE A 51 7.06 2.17 -2.68
CA ILE A 51 6.69 2.90 -1.45
C ILE A 51 5.24 3.39 -1.49
N THR A 52 4.37 2.67 -2.21
CA THR A 52 2.96 3.06 -2.35
C THR A 52 2.21 3.03 -1.02
N GLY A 53 1.23 3.91 -0.88
CA GLY A 53 0.19 3.83 0.16
C GLY A 53 -1.20 3.56 -0.42
N GLU A 54 -1.28 3.26 -1.71
CA GLU A 54 -2.52 3.19 -2.47
C GLU A 54 -3.17 1.80 -2.39
N ILE A 55 -4.36 1.72 -1.77
CA ILE A 55 -5.13 0.47 -1.60
C ILE A 55 -5.30 -0.30 -2.90
N GLN A 56 -5.65 0.38 -4.00
CA GLN A 56 -5.83 -0.25 -5.31
C GLN A 56 -4.55 -0.89 -5.85
N VAL A 57 -3.38 -0.33 -5.53
CA VAL A 57 -2.09 -0.87 -5.98
C VAL A 57 -1.74 -2.11 -5.15
N PHE A 58 -2.00 -2.10 -3.84
CA PHE A 58 -1.85 -3.27 -2.99
C PHE A 58 -2.69 -4.45 -3.49
N GLU A 59 -3.99 -4.26 -3.68
CA GLU A 59 -4.88 -5.33 -4.14
C GLU A 59 -4.52 -5.81 -5.56
N ALA A 60 -4.14 -4.89 -6.47
CA ALA A 60 -3.76 -5.25 -7.83
C ALA A 60 -2.49 -6.10 -7.88
N LEU A 61 -1.48 -5.81 -7.05
CA LEU A 61 -0.26 -6.61 -6.99
C LEU A 61 -0.46 -7.91 -6.21
N ALA A 62 -1.26 -7.90 -5.13
CA ALA A 62 -1.63 -9.11 -4.40
C ALA A 62 -2.38 -10.12 -5.30
N ALA A 63 -3.26 -9.64 -6.18
CA ALA A 63 -3.98 -10.46 -7.15
C ALA A 63 -3.05 -11.18 -8.17
N ARG A 64 -1.79 -10.76 -8.27
CA ARG A 64 -0.77 -11.36 -9.16
C ARG A 64 0.13 -12.36 -8.43
N HIS A 65 -0.25 -12.82 -7.24
CA HIS A 65 0.55 -13.76 -6.45
C HIS A 65 1.01 -14.99 -7.25
N ASP A 66 0.09 -15.66 -7.94
CA ASP A 66 0.40 -16.89 -8.68
C ASP A 66 1.32 -16.64 -9.89
N GLU A 67 1.11 -15.52 -10.59
CA GLU A 67 1.97 -15.08 -11.70
C GLU A 67 3.39 -14.79 -11.21
N ALA A 68 3.52 -14.01 -10.14
CA ALA A 68 4.79 -13.66 -9.53
C ALA A 68 5.53 -14.90 -9.00
N ARG A 69 4.80 -15.81 -8.36
CA ARG A 69 5.33 -17.10 -7.89
C ARG A 69 5.82 -17.97 -9.05
N ALA A 70 5.08 -18.04 -10.15
CA ALA A 70 5.50 -18.79 -11.35
C ALA A 70 6.75 -18.19 -12.01
N ALA A 71 6.89 -16.87 -11.99
CA ALA A 71 8.06 -16.16 -12.52
C ALA A 71 9.28 -16.17 -11.56
N GLY A 72 9.12 -16.64 -10.31
CA GLY A 72 10.18 -16.54 -9.30
C GLY A 72 10.47 -15.08 -8.88
N VAL A 73 9.49 -14.19 -9.04
CA VAL A 73 9.61 -12.75 -8.79
C VAL A 73 8.84 -12.37 -7.52
N MET A 74 9.46 -11.57 -6.66
CA MET A 74 8.77 -10.92 -5.55
C MET A 74 8.11 -9.62 -6.03
N LEU A 75 6.84 -9.42 -5.67
CA LEU A 75 6.15 -8.13 -5.73
C LEU A 75 5.89 -7.66 -4.29
N LEU A 76 6.61 -6.64 -3.84
CA LEU A 76 6.53 -6.10 -2.48
C LEU A 76 6.14 -4.61 -2.50
N PRO A 77 4.85 -4.30 -2.61
CA PRO A 77 4.38 -2.93 -2.46
C PRO A 77 4.48 -2.44 -1.01
N GLY A 78 4.58 -1.13 -0.82
CA GLY A 78 4.48 -0.48 0.49
C GLY A 78 5.69 -0.71 1.41
N ALA A 79 6.89 -0.81 0.84
CA ALA A 79 8.15 -0.90 1.58
C ALA A 79 8.58 0.44 2.22
N GLY A 80 7.61 1.21 2.72
CA GLY A 80 7.79 2.53 3.32
C GLY A 80 7.25 2.62 4.75
N PHE A 81 7.51 3.76 5.41
CA PHE A 81 7.08 4.01 6.78
C PHE A 81 5.57 4.00 6.96
N ASP A 82 4.80 4.33 5.93
CA ASP A 82 3.34 4.43 6.04
C ASP A 82 2.66 3.06 6.27
N VAL A 83 3.35 1.95 5.98
CA VAL A 83 2.79 0.59 6.08
C VAL A 83 3.65 -0.33 6.96
N VAL A 84 4.98 -0.31 6.80
CA VAL A 84 5.84 -1.32 7.46
C VAL A 84 5.68 -1.35 8.99
N PRO A 85 5.75 -0.22 9.73
CA PRO A 85 5.64 -0.23 11.19
C PRO A 85 4.24 -0.64 11.68
N THR A 86 3.20 -0.16 11.02
CA THR A 86 1.80 -0.41 11.38
C THR A 86 1.41 -1.86 11.09
N ASP A 87 1.79 -2.38 9.93
CA ASP A 87 1.52 -3.78 9.54
C ASP A 87 2.29 -4.78 10.41
N CYS A 88 3.56 -4.49 10.71
CA CYS A 88 4.35 -5.30 11.65
C CYS A 88 3.74 -5.31 13.06
N LEU A 89 3.21 -4.17 13.52
CA LEU A 89 2.49 -4.09 14.79
C LEU A 89 1.18 -4.88 14.75
N ALA A 90 0.41 -4.77 13.66
CA ALA A 90 -0.81 -5.55 13.44
C ALA A 90 -0.53 -7.05 13.48
N ALA A 91 0.49 -7.51 12.74
CA ALA A 91 0.94 -8.91 12.74
C ALA A 91 1.41 -9.37 14.13
N HIS A 92 2.12 -8.53 14.87
CA HIS A 92 2.51 -8.83 16.24
C HIS A 92 1.30 -9.00 17.16
N LEU A 93 0.30 -8.11 17.07
CA LEU A 93 -0.94 -8.21 17.85
C LEU A 93 -1.75 -9.45 17.47
N ALA A 94 -1.90 -9.74 16.18
CA ALA A 94 -2.62 -10.92 15.69
C ALA A 94 -1.98 -12.23 16.18
N ARG A 95 -0.63 -12.32 16.20
CA ARG A 95 0.07 -13.47 16.79
C ARG A 95 -0.22 -13.66 18.28
N ARG A 96 -0.50 -12.57 19.01
CA ARG A 96 -0.81 -12.61 20.46
C ARG A 96 -2.31 -12.78 20.74
N LEU A 97 -3.17 -12.49 19.77
CA LEU A 97 -4.61 -12.72 19.81
C LEU A 97 -5.07 -13.39 18.50
N PRO A 98 -4.82 -14.69 18.31
CA PRO A 98 -5.14 -15.39 17.05
C PRO A 98 -6.64 -15.45 16.74
N SER A 99 -7.51 -15.23 17.74
CA SER A 99 -8.96 -15.18 17.59
C SER A 99 -9.50 -13.79 17.24
N ALA A 100 -8.63 -12.82 16.92
CA ALA A 100 -9.04 -11.47 16.60
C ALA A 100 -9.92 -11.45 15.34
N THR A 101 -11.11 -10.84 15.44
CA THR A 101 -12.03 -10.64 14.32
C THR A 101 -12.09 -9.19 13.84
N HIS A 102 -11.53 -8.28 14.63
CA HIS A 102 -11.52 -6.84 14.39
C HIS A 102 -10.14 -6.26 14.72
N LEU A 103 -9.62 -5.46 13.80
CA LEU A 103 -8.43 -4.65 13.99
C LEU A 103 -8.84 -3.18 13.94
N THR A 104 -8.22 -2.35 14.78
CA THR A 104 -8.35 -0.89 14.67
C THR A 104 -6.95 -0.32 14.76
N LEU A 105 -6.54 0.37 13.71
CA LEU A 105 -5.28 1.07 13.65
C LEU A 105 -5.55 2.56 13.80
N ALA A 106 -4.80 3.20 14.70
CA ALA A 106 -4.81 4.64 14.87
C ALA A 106 -3.35 5.10 14.95
N PHE A 107 -3.02 6.14 14.21
CA PHE A 107 -1.69 6.72 14.18
C PHE A 107 -1.81 8.24 14.15
N GLN A 108 -0.83 8.89 14.75
CA GLN A 108 -0.68 10.33 14.75
C GLN A 108 0.57 10.67 13.93
N GLY A 109 0.39 11.36 12.80
CA GLY A 109 1.50 11.79 11.95
C GLY A 109 2.46 12.72 12.69
N LEU A 110 3.77 12.53 12.44
CA LEU A 110 4.84 13.39 12.94
C LEU A 110 5.12 14.48 11.90
N GLY A 111 4.29 15.52 11.80
CA GLY A 111 4.62 16.73 11.03
C GLY A 111 3.65 17.13 9.91
N GLY A 112 4.14 17.95 8.98
CA GLY A 112 3.35 18.54 7.89
C GLY A 112 3.21 17.63 6.66
N ILE A 113 2.23 17.95 5.82
CA ILE A 113 1.91 17.19 4.60
C ILE A 113 2.99 17.47 3.53
N SER A 114 3.64 16.43 2.99
CA SER A 114 4.59 16.57 1.88
C SER A 114 3.88 16.93 0.57
N ARG A 115 4.60 17.48 -0.42
CA ARG A 115 4.00 17.75 -1.76
C ARG A 115 3.42 16.49 -2.40
N GLY A 116 4.13 15.35 -2.31
CA GLY A 116 3.65 14.08 -2.86
C GLY A 116 2.41 13.55 -2.14
N THR A 117 2.37 13.66 -0.81
CA THR A 117 1.20 13.29 0.01
C THR A 117 0.00 14.18 -0.34
N ALA A 118 0.21 15.49 -0.51
CA ALA A 118 -0.86 16.42 -0.90
C ALA A 118 -1.43 16.09 -2.29
N THR A 119 -0.59 15.80 -3.29
CA THR A 119 -1.05 15.38 -4.63
C THR A 119 -1.87 14.10 -4.56
N THR A 120 -1.40 13.10 -3.81
CA THR A 120 -2.11 11.83 -3.61
C THR A 120 -3.48 12.05 -2.96
N MET A 121 -3.55 12.88 -1.91
CA MET A 121 -4.81 13.24 -1.25
C MET A 121 -5.79 13.93 -2.20
N ILE A 122 -5.32 14.84 -3.07
CA ILE A 122 -6.16 15.52 -4.07
C ILE A 122 -6.70 14.52 -5.10
N GLU A 123 -5.85 13.63 -5.62
CA GLU A 123 -6.27 12.60 -6.57
C GLU A 123 -7.34 11.68 -5.94
N GLN A 124 -7.15 11.25 -4.69
CA GLN A 124 -8.13 10.45 -3.94
C GLN A 124 -9.47 11.18 -3.74
N MET A 125 -9.43 12.48 -3.39
CA MET A 125 -10.64 13.30 -3.29
C MET A 125 -11.36 13.42 -4.64
N GLY A 126 -10.61 13.60 -5.74
CA GLY A 126 -11.14 13.70 -7.10
C GLY A 126 -11.77 12.40 -7.63
N GLN A 127 -11.35 11.25 -7.12
CA GLN A 127 -11.94 9.94 -7.45
C GLN A 127 -13.19 9.61 -6.63
N GLY A 128 -13.69 10.54 -5.80
CA GLY A 128 -14.86 10.30 -4.94
C GLY A 128 -14.60 9.29 -3.82
N SER A 129 -13.34 8.94 -3.57
CA SER A 129 -12.97 8.05 -2.48
C SER A 129 -13.07 8.80 -1.15
N GLY A 130 -14.09 8.45 -0.36
CA GLY A 130 -14.23 8.87 1.04
C GLY A 130 -13.28 8.07 1.93
N GLY A 131 -13.77 7.57 3.06
CA GLY A 131 -13.04 6.55 3.81
C GLY A 131 -13.08 5.18 3.12
N MET A 132 -12.17 4.30 3.51
CA MET A 132 -12.21 2.88 3.17
C MET A 132 -12.09 2.08 4.46
N VAL A 133 -12.81 0.97 4.55
CA VAL A 133 -12.68 -0.02 5.62
C VAL A 133 -12.74 -1.42 5.04
N ARG A 134 -12.27 -2.43 5.76
CA ARG A 134 -12.50 -3.82 5.37
C ARG A 134 -13.58 -4.40 6.28
N ARG A 135 -14.64 -4.96 5.69
CA ARG A 135 -15.74 -5.60 6.42
C ARG A 135 -15.99 -6.97 5.85
N ASN A 136 -15.95 -7.99 6.71
CA ASN A 136 -16.11 -9.38 6.31
C ASN A 136 -15.24 -9.70 5.08
N GLU A 137 -13.95 -9.34 5.14
CA GLU A 137 -12.96 -9.61 4.07
C GLU A 137 -13.16 -8.80 2.78
N VAL A 138 -14.05 -7.79 2.77
CA VAL A 138 -14.32 -6.98 1.59
C VAL A 138 -13.98 -5.51 1.86
N LEU A 139 -13.17 -4.92 0.99
CA LEU A 139 -12.94 -3.47 0.98
C LEU A 139 -14.27 -2.75 0.66
N THR A 140 -14.72 -1.95 1.61
CA THR A 140 -16.02 -1.28 1.58
C THR A 140 -15.80 0.24 1.66
N PRO A 141 -16.17 1.01 0.62
CA PRO A 141 -16.12 2.46 0.68
C PRO A 141 -17.10 2.98 1.73
N VAL A 142 -16.70 4.03 2.45
CA VAL A 142 -17.52 4.70 3.46
C VAL A 142 -17.43 6.22 3.27
N PRO A 143 -18.38 7.01 3.80
CA PRO A 143 -18.27 8.47 3.76
C PRO A 143 -16.97 8.98 4.37
N SER A 144 -16.53 10.17 3.97
CA SER A 144 -15.38 10.84 4.60
C SER A 144 -15.64 11.04 6.10
N ALA A 145 -14.61 10.84 6.93
CA ALA A 145 -14.72 10.89 8.38
C ALA A 145 -15.85 10.01 8.96
N TRP A 146 -16.12 8.86 8.33
CA TRP A 146 -17.24 7.96 8.68
C TRP A 146 -17.35 7.65 10.18
N LYS A 147 -16.22 7.36 10.83
CA LYS A 147 -16.14 7.25 12.29
C LYS A 147 -15.12 8.26 12.81
N THR A 148 -15.42 8.79 13.99
CA THR A 148 -14.49 9.55 14.81
C THR A 148 -14.35 8.86 16.17
N ARG A 149 -13.16 8.91 16.74
CA ARG A 149 -12.87 8.31 18.05
C ARG A 149 -11.67 9.00 18.69
N GLU A 150 -11.70 9.15 20.01
CA GLU A 150 -10.55 9.60 20.76
C GLU A 150 -9.58 8.45 21.05
N PHE A 151 -8.30 8.71 20.82
CA PHE A 151 -7.20 7.82 21.17
C PHE A 151 -6.17 8.59 22.01
N ASP A 152 -5.64 7.96 23.05
CA ASP A 152 -4.49 8.50 23.78
C ASP A 152 -3.21 7.87 23.23
N PHE A 153 -2.39 8.71 22.58
CA PHE A 153 -1.09 8.32 22.02
C PHE A 153 0.07 8.50 23.03
N GLY A 154 -0.24 8.60 24.32
CA GLY A 154 0.72 8.84 25.41
C GLY A 154 0.98 10.33 25.70
N ARG A 155 0.23 11.25 25.05
CA ARG A 155 0.31 12.71 25.25
C ARG A 155 -1.09 13.32 25.44
N GLY A 156 -1.99 12.53 25.98
CA GLY A 156 -3.40 12.86 26.17
C GLY A 156 -4.24 12.53 24.94
N PRO A 157 -5.58 12.56 25.10
CA PRO A 157 -6.51 12.17 24.06
C PRO A 157 -6.40 13.08 22.83
N ARG A 158 -6.53 12.48 21.65
CA ARG A 158 -6.63 13.14 20.36
C ARG A 158 -7.76 12.51 19.56
N MET A 159 -8.56 13.35 18.94
CA MET A 159 -9.57 12.90 18.00
C MET A 159 -8.90 12.36 16.74
N ALA A 160 -9.29 11.17 16.32
CA ALA A 160 -8.94 10.58 15.04
C ALA A 160 -10.23 10.29 14.24
N MET A 161 -10.07 10.12 12.92
CA MET A 161 -11.16 9.82 12.01
C MET A 161 -10.78 8.71 11.03
N THR A 162 -11.77 8.04 10.45
CA THR A 162 -11.55 7.07 9.37
C THR A 162 -10.92 7.75 8.15
N ILE A 163 -9.88 7.12 7.62
CA ILE A 163 -9.18 7.51 6.38
C ILE A 163 -8.95 6.27 5.49
N PRO A 164 -8.84 6.42 4.17
CA PRO A 164 -8.57 5.31 3.25
C PRO A 164 -7.08 4.93 3.26
N TRP A 165 -6.60 4.42 4.40
CA TRP A 165 -5.17 4.08 4.59
C TRP A 165 -4.80 2.72 3.99
N GLY A 166 -3.55 2.57 3.55
CA GLY A 166 -3.01 1.34 2.95
C GLY A 166 -3.22 0.09 3.81
N ASP A 167 -3.10 0.21 5.14
CA ASP A 167 -3.28 -0.92 6.08
C ASP A 167 -4.67 -1.55 6.05
N VAL A 168 -5.68 -0.87 5.53
CA VAL A 168 -7.01 -1.47 5.31
C VAL A 168 -6.92 -2.64 4.30
N SER A 169 -5.92 -2.62 3.41
CA SER A 169 -5.56 -3.73 2.53
C SER A 169 -4.47 -4.62 3.16
N THR A 170 -3.31 -4.07 3.51
CA THR A 170 -2.12 -4.88 3.84
C THR A 170 -2.30 -5.70 5.13
N ALA A 171 -2.94 -5.12 6.16
CA ALA A 171 -3.12 -5.82 7.42
C ALA A 171 -4.03 -7.06 7.27
N PHE A 172 -4.92 -7.12 6.28
CA PHE A 172 -5.67 -8.34 5.99
C PHE A 172 -4.74 -9.45 5.49
N HIS A 173 -3.85 -9.15 4.55
CA HIS A 173 -2.88 -10.11 4.03
C HIS A 173 -1.91 -10.60 5.11
N SER A 174 -1.51 -9.73 6.04
CA SER A 174 -0.56 -10.06 7.11
C SER A 174 -1.18 -10.75 8.32
N THR A 175 -2.48 -10.56 8.57
CA THR A 175 -3.13 -11.02 9.82
C THR A 175 -4.30 -11.98 9.63
N GLY A 176 -4.95 -11.99 8.46
CA GLY A 176 -6.21 -12.70 8.22
C GLY A 176 -7.42 -12.12 8.96
N ILE A 177 -7.30 -10.96 9.61
CA ILE A 177 -8.42 -10.35 10.35
C ILE A 177 -9.45 -9.78 9.35
N PRO A 178 -10.73 -10.20 9.42
CA PRO A 178 -11.72 -9.87 8.39
C PRO A 178 -12.28 -8.46 8.47
N ASN A 179 -12.14 -7.77 9.61
CA ASN A 179 -12.67 -6.41 9.82
C ASN A 179 -11.56 -5.46 10.26
N ILE A 180 -11.31 -4.40 9.49
CA ILE A 180 -10.23 -3.42 9.69
C ILE A 180 -10.78 -2.01 9.48
#